data_AF-A0A150R079-F1
#
_entry.id   AF-A0A150R079-F1
#
_cell.length_a   1.000
_cell.length_b   1.000
_cell.length_c   1.000
_cell.angle_alpha   90.00
_cell.angle_beta   90.00
_cell.angle_gamma   90.00
#
_symmetry.space_group_name_H-M   'P 1'
#
loop_
_entity.id
_entity.type
_entity.pdbx_description
1 polymer ?
#
loop_
_entity_poly.entity_id
_entity_poly.type
_entity_poly.pdbx_seq_one_letter_code
_entity_poly.pdbx_strand_id
1 'polypeptide(L)'
;MTSLSPTLIEAWIADFLVSADPKLEWLKAPVRAHRFLPLYVGWSSTLGLRPDGSFVRWDQEAASPGLRPLSIGYWQRMAICQAAKTRPELASLLPPRPVDAVTCSVCGGGGTIAGAPQIVCECGGAGWSIPAEDKSDPPG
;
A
#
# COMPACT_ATOMS: atom_id res chain seq x y z
N MET A 1 -8.82 17.36 6.47
CA MET A 1 -8.95 15.90 6.21
C MET A 1 -9.75 15.75 4.94
N THR A 2 -9.07 15.55 3.80
CA THR A 2 -9.76 15.35 2.52
C THR A 2 -10.37 13.96 2.56
N SER A 3 -11.65 13.87 2.93
CA SER A 3 -12.41 12.63 2.83
C SER A 3 -12.49 12.28 1.35
N LEU A 4 -11.80 11.21 0.95
CA LEU A 4 -11.91 10.69 -0.40
C LEU A 4 -13.33 10.14 -0.55
N SER A 5 -14.02 10.57 -1.60
CA SER A 5 -15.35 10.02 -1.88
C SER A 5 -15.20 8.51 -2.14
N PRO A 6 -16.04 7.65 -1.54
CA PRO A 6 -16.04 6.20 -1.81
C PRO A 6 -16.05 5.86 -3.31
N THR A 7 -16.71 6.71 -4.10
CA THR A 7 -16.79 6.65 -5.57
C THR A 7 -15.44 6.72 -6.29
N LEU A 8 -14.43 7.38 -5.71
CA LEU A 8 -13.11 7.51 -6.35
C LEU A 8 -12.31 6.21 -6.26
N ILE A 9 -12.34 5.56 -5.10
CA ILE A 9 -11.67 4.27 -4.91
C ILE A 9 -12.35 3.19 -5.78
N GLU A 10 -13.68 3.22 -5.88
CA GLU A 10 -14.43 2.35 -6.79
C GLU A 10 -14.00 2.54 -8.25
N ALA A 11 -13.81 3.79 -8.70
CA ALA A 11 -13.30 4.07 -10.04
C ALA A 11 -11.91 3.47 -10.25
N TRP A 12 -10.99 3.63 -9.29
CA TRP A 12 -9.66 3.03 -9.38
C TRP A 12 -9.67 1.51 -9.36
N ILE A 13 -10.61 0.87 -8.66
CA ILE A 13 -10.82 -0.57 -8.71
C ILE A 13 -11.30 -0.99 -10.11
N ALA A 14 -12.27 -0.26 -10.68
CA ALA A 14 -12.75 -0.52 -12.02
C ALA A 14 -11.63 -0.39 -13.07
N ASP A 15 -10.83 0.68 -12.99
CA ASP A 15 -9.66 0.92 -13.85
C ASP A 15 -8.64 -0.22 -13.74
N PHE A 16 -8.35 -0.69 -12.52
CA PHE A 16 -7.46 -1.83 -12.31
C PHE A 16 -8.00 -3.10 -12.98
N LEU A 17 -9.30 -3.38 -12.85
CA LEU A 17 -9.91 -4.59 -13.40
C LEU A 17 -9.91 -4.64 -14.93
N VAL A 18 -9.91 -3.48 -15.61
CA VAL A 18 -9.84 -3.39 -17.08
C VAL A 18 -8.43 -3.16 -17.61
N SER A 19 -7.45 -2.88 -16.75
CA SER A 19 -6.06 -2.70 -17.16
C SER A 19 -5.50 -3.95 -17.85
N ALA A 20 -4.66 -3.77 -18.86
CA ALA A 20 -4.12 -4.86 -19.69
C ALA A 20 -2.73 -5.35 -19.22
N ASP A 21 -2.45 -5.33 -17.92
CA ASP A 21 -1.16 -5.79 -17.39
C ASP A 21 -1.17 -7.32 -17.16
N PRO A 22 -0.51 -8.12 -18.02
CA PRO A 22 -0.49 -9.58 -17.88
C PRO A 22 0.14 -10.04 -16.57
N LYS A 23 0.99 -9.24 -15.93
CA LYS A 23 1.63 -9.57 -14.64
C LYS A 23 0.66 -9.48 -13.46
N LEU A 24 -0.48 -8.82 -13.63
CA LEU A 24 -1.45 -8.56 -12.57
C LEU A 24 -2.81 -9.25 -12.80
N GLU A 25 -2.96 -10.04 -13.87
CA GLU A 25 -4.21 -10.74 -14.20
C GLU A 25 -4.71 -11.65 -13.07
N TRP A 26 -3.79 -12.38 -12.42
CA TRP A 26 -4.11 -13.28 -11.30
C TRP A 26 -4.74 -12.55 -10.10
N LEU A 27 -4.48 -11.25 -9.95
CA LEU A 27 -4.99 -10.42 -8.86
C LEU A 27 -6.40 -9.85 -9.15
N LYS A 28 -6.90 -9.93 -10.40
CA LYS A 28 -8.22 -9.40 -10.74
C LYS A 28 -9.37 -10.17 -10.10
N ALA A 29 -9.26 -11.50 -10.00
CA ALA A 29 -10.27 -12.34 -9.37
C ALA A 29 -10.50 -11.97 -7.89
N PRO A 30 -9.48 -11.93 -7.01
CA PRO A 30 -9.65 -11.52 -5.62
C PRO A 30 -10.03 -10.05 -5.47
N VAL A 31 -9.53 -9.14 -6.32
CA VAL A 31 -9.96 -7.73 -6.31
C VAL A 31 -11.46 -7.61 -6.57
N ARG A 32 -11.99 -8.36 -7.56
CA ARG A 32 -13.42 -8.40 -7.85
C ARG A 32 -14.23 -9.00 -6.69
N ALA A 33 -13.75 -10.10 -6.12
CA ALA A 33 -14.44 -10.81 -5.05
C ALA A 33 -14.48 -10.01 -3.73
N HIS A 34 -13.40 -9.29 -3.41
CA HIS A 34 -13.20 -8.66 -2.11
C HIS A 34 -13.26 -7.13 -2.13
N ARG A 35 -13.42 -6.54 -3.32
CA ARG A 35 -13.60 -5.10 -3.57
C ARG A 35 -12.53 -4.23 -2.91
N PHE A 36 -11.27 -4.45 -3.26
CA PHE A 36 -10.16 -3.63 -2.80
C PHE A 36 -9.29 -3.15 -3.97
N LEU A 37 -8.76 -1.95 -3.86
CA LEU A 37 -7.73 -1.42 -4.75
C LEU A 37 -6.36 -1.97 -4.32
N PRO A 38 -5.62 -2.70 -5.17
CA PRO A 38 -4.25 -3.08 -4.87
C PRO A 38 -3.35 -1.85 -4.76
N LEU A 39 -2.63 -1.74 -3.65
CA LEU A 39 -1.68 -0.66 -3.39
C LEU A 39 -0.23 -1.17 -3.44
N TYR A 40 0.00 -2.36 -2.91
CA TYR A 40 1.32 -2.99 -2.89
C TYR A 40 1.20 -4.49 -3.07
N VAL A 41 1.93 -5.04 -4.05
CA VAL A 41 2.00 -6.48 -4.31
C VAL A 41 3.32 -6.98 -3.72
N GLY A 42 3.23 -7.61 -2.56
CA GLY A 42 4.33 -8.30 -1.91
C GLY A 42 4.50 -9.72 -2.45
N TRP A 43 5.43 -10.46 -1.86
CA TRP A 43 5.76 -11.81 -2.32
C TRP A 43 4.65 -12.79 -1.96
N SER A 44 4.20 -12.76 -0.71
CA SER A 44 3.21 -13.67 -0.15
C SER A 44 1.81 -13.07 0.00
N SER A 45 1.70 -11.74 -0.13
CA SER A 45 0.44 -11.04 0.08
C SER A 45 0.36 -9.71 -0.67
N THR A 46 -0.89 -9.29 -0.92
CA THR A 46 -1.20 -7.99 -1.50
C THR A 46 -1.86 -7.10 -0.44
N LEU A 47 -1.36 -5.88 -0.28
CA LEU A 47 -2.00 -4.85 0.52
C LEU A 47 -2.96 -4.02 -0.34
N GLY A 48 -4.13 -3.72 0.20
CA GLY A 48 -5.16 -3.00 -0.52
C GLY A 48 -5.99 -2.05 0.32
N LEU A 49 -6.70 -1.16 -0.37
CA LEU A 49 -7.61 -0.17 0.20
C LEU A 49 -9.02 -0.41 -0.32
N ARG A 50 -9.99 -0.45 0.60
CA ARG A 50 -11.40 -0.59 0.26
C ARG A 50 -12.10 0.76 0.09
N PRO A 51 -13.24 0.81 -0.62
CA PRO A 51 -14.06 2.02 -0.80
C PRO A 51 -14.51 2.68 0.51
N ASP A 52 -14.64 1.90 1.59
CA ASP A 52 -14.99 2.40 2.93
C ASP A 52 -13.80 3.02 3.68
N GLY A 53 -12.62 3.04 3.07
CA GLY A 53 -11.37 3.53 3.66
C GLY A 53 -10.62 2.51 4.50
N SER A 54 -11.15 1.29 4.67
CA SER A 54 -10.46 0.23 5.41
C SER A 54 -9.32 -0.40 4.60
N PHE A 55 -8.22 -0.73 5.27
CA PHE A 55 -7.10 -1.43 4.67
C PHE A 55 -7.22 -2.93 4.88
N VAL A 56 -6.79 -3.68 3.87
CA VAL A 56 -6.82 -5.14 3.86
C VAL A 56 -5.50 -5.71 3.39
N ARG A 57 -5.22 -6.91 3.85
CA ARG A 57 -4.16 -7.79 3.35
C ARG A 57 -4.83 -9.02 2.76
N TRP A 58 -4.50 -9.34 1.51
CA TRP A 58 -4.91 -10.57 0.87
C TRP A 58 -3.71 -11.52 0.82
N ASP A 59 -3.77 -12.62 1.57
CA ASP A 59 -2.72 -13.64 1.58
C ASP A 59 -2.91 -14.58 0.39
N GLN A 60 -1.96 -14.57 -0.54
CA GLN A 60 -2.05 -15.32 -1.80
C GLN A 60 -1.37 -16.70 -1.74
N GLU A 61 -0.41 -16.88 -0.83
CA GLU A 61 0.35 -18.14 -0.68
C GLU A 61 -0.04 -18.95 0.57
N ALA A 62 -1.04 -18.50 1.33
CA ALA A 62 -1.49 -19.22 2.53
C ALA A 62 -2.21 -20.54 2.18
N ALA A 63 -2.09 -21.54 3.06
CA ALA A 63 -2.85 -22.79 2.95
C ALA A 63 -4.38 -22.57 2.85
N SER A 64 -4.85 -21.45 3.41
CA SER A 64 -6.17 -20.90 3.15
C SER A 64 -5.99 -19.44 2.71
N PRO A 65 -5.98 -19.17 1.39
CA PRO A 65 -5.93 -17.80 0.88
C PRO A 65 -7.12 -17.02 1.43
N GLY A 66 -6.86 -15.82 1.95
CA GLY A 66 -7.85 -15.13 2.73
C GLY A 66 -7.58 -13.64 2.85
N LEU A 67 -8.67 -12.90 2.98
CA LEU A 67 -8.62 -11.47 3.24
C LEU A 67 -8.60 -11.21 4.75
N ARG A 68 -7.65 -10.40 5.20
CA ARG A 68 -7.51 -9.99 6.60
C ARG A 68 -7.55 -8.47 6.71
N PRO A 69 -8.09 -7.91 7.80
CA PRO A 69 -7.89 -6.49 8.10
C PRO A 69 -6.41 -6.17 8.25
N LEU A 70 -5.97 -5.05 7.68
CA LEU A 70 -4.63 -4.51 7.90
C LEU A 70 -4.74 -3.31 8.83
N SER A 71 -4.46 -3.49 10.12
CA SER A 71 -4.61 -2.45 11.15
C SER A 71 -3.31 -1.73 11.51
N ILE A 72 -2.15 -2.27 11.13
CA ILE A 72 -0.85 -1.70 11.48
C ILE A 72 -0.56 -0.47 10.60
N GLY A 73 -0.45 0.70 11.23
CA GLY A 73 -0.29 2.00 10.56
C GLY A 73 0.94 2.08 9.65
N TYR A 74 2.04 1.43 10.04
CA TYR A 74 3.24 1.32 9.22
C TYR A 74 2.94 0.72 7.84
N TRP A 75 2.24 -0.42 7.80
CA TRP A 75 1.94 -1.13 6.56
C TRP A 75 0.89 -0.42 5.71
N GLN A 76 -0.09 0.23 6.33
CA GLN A 76 -1.05 1.09 5.62
C GLN A 76 -0.33 2.25 4.90
N ARG A 77 0.53 2.99 5.63
CA ARG A 77 1.33 4.06 5.03
C ARG A 77 2.24 3.54 3.93
N MET A 78 2.95 2.44 4.19
CA MET A 78 3.86 1.84 3.21
C MET A 78 3.12 1.54 1.91
N ALA A 79 1.96 0.88 2.00
CA ALA A 79 1.15 0.53 0.83
C ALA A 79 0.81 1.77 -0.01
N ILE A 80 0.34 2.84 0.62
CA ILE A 80 0.02 4.09 -0.07
C ILE A 80 1.28 4.71 -0.71
N CYS A 81 2.38 4.81 0.05
CA CYS A 81 3.62 5.41 -0.43
C CYS A 81 4.19 4.65 -1.63
N GLN A 82 4.10 3.33 -1.65
CA GLN A 82 4.55 2.54 -2.81
C GLN A 82 3.60 2.68 -4.00
N ALA A 83 2.28 2.65 -3.78
CA ALA A 83 1.30 2.83 -4.84
C ALA A 83 1.45 4.20 -5.54
N ALA A 84 1.64 5.27 -4.76
CA ALA A 84 1.78 6.63 -5.28
C ALA A 84 3.04 6.84 -6.14
N LYS A 85 4.07 6.00 -6.01
CA LYS A 85 5.28 6.07 -6.86
C LYS A 85 5.01 5.67 -8.30
N THR A 86 4.10 4.72 -8.52
CA THR A 86 3.77 4.20 -9.86
C THR A 86 2.44 4.75 -10.37
N ARG A 87 1.60 5.30 -9.49
CA ARG A 87 0.27 5.83 -9.79
C ARG A 87 0.09 7.22 -9.18
N PRO A 88 0.47 8.29 -9.92
CA PRO A 88 0.44 9.66 -9.41
C PRO A 88 -0.93 10.12 -8.92
N GLU A 89 -2.03 9.57 -9.45
CA GLU A 89 -3.40 9.86 -9.01
C GLU A 89 -3.64 9.47 -7.53
N LEU A 90 -2.87 8.50 -7.02
CA LEU A 90 -2.92 8.05 -5.64
C LEU A 90 -2.10 8.94 -4.70
N ALA A 91 -1.38 9.95 -5.20
CA ALA A 91 -0.65 10.88 -4.34
C ALA A 91 -1.57 11.64 -3.36
N SER A 92 -2.85 11.79 -3.72
CA SER A 92 -3.89 12.35 -2.84
C SER A 92 -4.15 11.53 -1.56
N LEU A 93 -3.74 10.24 -1.56
CA LEU A 93 -3.84 9.35 -0.41
C LEU A 93 -2.67 9.50 0.58
N LEU A 94 -1.56 10.14 0.17
CA LEU A 94 -0.35 10.18 0.96
C LEU A 94 -0.63 10.81 2.35
N PRO A 95 -0.24 10.13 3.44
CA PRO A 95 -0.46 10.69 4.76
C PRO A 95 0.41 11.93 4.94
N PRO A 96 -0.10 12.98 5.61
CA PRO A 96 0.74 14.10 6.02
C PRO A 96 1.83 13.59 6.96
N ARG A 97 3.01 14.22 6.91
CA ARG A 97 4.10 13.93 7.84
C ARG A 97 3.64 14.25 9.28
N PRO A 98 3.61 13.27 10.20
CA PRO A 98 3.30 13.51 11.60
C PRO A 98 4.33 14.41 12.29
N VAL A 99 3.92 15.07 13.37
CA VAL A 99 4.79 16.01 14.13
C VAL A 99 5.96 15.31 14.83
N ASP A 100 5.76 14.07 15.24
CA ASP A 100 6.73 13.20 15.91
C ASP A 100 7.61 12.41 14.94
N ALA A 101 7.37 12.54 13.63
CA ALA A 101 8.14 11.81 12.62
C ALA A 101 9.52 12.42 12.39
N VAL A 102 10.55 11.61 12.59
CA VAL A 102 11.94 11.96 12.28
C VAL A 102 12.24 11.68 10.81
N THR A 103 13.21 12.42 10.24
CA THR A 103 13.70 12.11 8.89
C THR A 103 14.33 10.71 8.91
N CYS A 104 13.99 9.86 7.93
CA CYS A 104 14.51 8.50 7.88
C CYS A 104 16.04 8.52 7.68
N SER A 105 16.77 7.86 8.58
CA SER A 105 18.23 7.82 8.57
C SER A 105 18.80 6.98 7.43
N VAL A 106 18.04 6.02 6.90
CA VAL A 106 18.48 5.15 5.80
C VAL A 106 18.41 5.85 4.44
N CYS A 107 17.32 6.56 4.15
CA CYS A 107 17.15 7.24 2.85
C CYS A 107 17.40 8.76 2.91
N GLY A 108 17.70 9.32 4.09
CA GLY A 108 17.92 10.76 4.26
C GLY A 108 16.74 11.65 3.88
N GLY A 109 15.50 11.14 3.95
CA GLY A 109 14.30 11.88 3.50
C GLY A 109 13.78 11.53 2.11
N GLY A 110 14.53 10.81 1.28
CA GLY A 110 14.16 10.57 -0.12
C GLY A 110 13.06 9.53 -0.38
N GLY A 111 12.75 8.66 0.59
CA GLY A 111 11.76 7.58 0.41
C GLY A 111 12.23 6.42 -0.51
N THR A 112 13.50 6.44 -0.92
CA THR A 112 14.15 5.43 -1.77
C THR A 112 15.60 5.22 -1.32
N ILE A 113 16.12 4.00 -1.46
CA ILE A 113 17.51 3.68 -1.12
C ILE A 113 18.40 3.97 -2.33
N ALA A 114 19.44 4.78 -2.13
CA ALA A 114 20.42 5.08 -3.18
C ALA A 114 21.13 3.79 -3.62
N GLY A 115 21.18 3.55 -4.93
CA GLY A 115 21.78 2.34 -5.52
C GLY A 115 20.92 1.06 -5.41
N ALA A 116 19.76 1.11 -4.75
CA ALA A 116 18.86 -0.03 -4.62
C ALA A 116 17.37 0.37 -4.70
N PRO A 117 16.90 0.97 -5.81
CA PRO A 117 15.54 1.48 -5.94
C PRO A 117 14.44 0.40 -5.88
N GLN A 118 14.79 -0.87 -6.13
CA GLN A 118 13.92 -2.03 -6.01
C GLN A 118 13.64 -2.45 -4.57
N ILE A 119 14.47 -1.99 -3.62
CA ILE A 119 14.31 -2.32 -2.20
C ILE A 119 13.46 -1.24 -1.54
N VAL A 120 12.36 -1.66 -0.91
CA VAL A 120 11.54 -0.76 -0.11
C VAL A 120 12.35 -0.31 1.11
N CYS A 121 12.54 0.99 1.25
CA CYS A 121 13.20 1.56 2.42
C CYS A 121 12.40 1.24 3.70
N GLU A 122 13.08 1.12 4.84
CA GLU A 122 12.46 0.84 6.14
C GLU A 122 11.46 1.90 6.64
N CYS A 123 11.39 3.07 5.98
CA CYS A 123 10.34 4.07 6.19
C CYS A 123 9.06 3.78 5.39
N GLY A 124 9.03 2.66 4.66
CA GLY A 124 7.95 2.32 3.73
C GLY A 124 7.87 3.21 2.49
N GLY A 125 8.89 4.05 2.26
CA GLY A 125 8.92 5.03 1.17
C GLY A 125 8.38 6.42 1.52
N ALA A 126 8.06 6.68 2.79
CA ALA A 126 7.56 7.96 3.25
C ALA A 126 8.64 9.06 3.35
N GLY A 127 9.92 8.66 3.47
CA GLY A 127 11.04 9.59 3.74
C GLY A 127 11.19 9.94 5.22
N TRP A 128 10.26 9.51 6.06
CA TRP A 128 10.26 9.74 7.51
C TRP A 128 9.82 8.48 8.25
N SER A 129 10.20 8.39 9.52
CA SER A 129 9.86 7.26 10.39
C SER A 129 9.32 7.78 11.71
N ILE A 130 8.36 7.08 12.29
CA ILE A 130 7.88 7.32 13.65
C ILE A 130 8.72 6.44 14.59
N PRO A 131 9.40 7.01 15.61
CA PRO A 131 10.14 6.21 16.58
C PRO A 131 9.23 5.20 17.28
N ALA A 132 9.74 3.97 17.48
CA ALA A 132 9.02 2.86 18.13
C ALA A 132 7.68 2.47 17.47
N GLU A 133 7.49 2.79 16.19
CA GLU A 133 6.32 2.35 15.44
C GLU A 133 6.28 0.83 15.31
N ASP A 134 5.08 0.26 15.46
CA ASP A 134 4.85 -1.16 15.22
C ASP A 134 5.04 -1.50 13.73
N LYS A 135 5.94 -2.45 13.47
CA LYS A 135 6.24 -3.01 12.14
C LYS A 135 6.04 -4.53 12.11
N SER A 136 5.35 -5.09 13.09
CA SER A 136 5.07 -6.52 13.18
C SER A 136 4.21 -6.99 12.00
N ASP A 137 4.26 -8.30 11.74
CA ASP A 137 3.48 -8.98 10.68
C ASP A 137 3.66 -8.38 9.28
N PRO A 138 4.88 -8.47 8.70
CA PRO A 138 5.10 -7.98 7.34
C PRO A 138 4.21 -8.69 6.33
N PRO A 139 3.75 -7.99 5.28
CA PRO A 139 3.23 -8.62 4.09
C PRO A 139 4.40 -9.38 3.45
N GLY A 140 4.55 -10.65 3.82
CA GLY A 140 5.77 -11.44 3.62
C GLY A 140 6.33 -11.43 2.21
#